data_AF-X6N3P8-F1
#
_entry.id   AF-X6N3P8-F1
#
_cell.length_a   1.000
_cell.length_b   1.000
_cell.length_c   1.000
_cell.angle_alpha   90.00
_cell.angle_beta   90.00
_cell.angle_gamma   90.00
#
_symmetry.space_group_name_H-M   'P 1'
#
loop_
_entity.id
_entity.type
_entity.pdbx_description
1 polymer ?
#
loop_
_entity_poly.entity_id
_entity_poly.type
_entity_poly.pdbx_seq_one_letter_code
_entity_poly.pdbx_strand_id
1 'polypeptide(L)'
;FLIQFKKKKKGKILDKNSTPKKINYQRDKEMTSMSEEALKEEAKSELKLLSLEHVCFNKDWVLRLNPRSQIDHFICLICKQIANSPMEISCPQHEQMDELLIVGEDCLNQYLKDHNNSCPIAPHANCKYSRNRALQRLVGDLTVMCPRQCMQGGQQTGNETEGESETSGIIRCNFQGKLKELNDHLSNDCSLKAIDCWFKPFGCNQRCSKHNLNDHLISSMKFHFDMVNQLFQSMQQTIQSQRGESNQLKSEINQLRLQMKKMSKMQIQTNSTN
;
A
#
# COMPACT_ATOMS: atom_id res chain seq x y z
N PHE A 1 35.74 19.32 37.49
CA PHE A 1 35.65 18.56 38.76
C PHE A 1 36.34 17.21 38.57
N LEU A 2 37.55 17.10 39.13
CA LEU A 2 38.38 15.89 39.22
C LEU A 2 38.10 15.22 40.55
N ILE A 3 37.59 13.98 40.59
CA ILE A 3 37.70 13.08 41.74
C ILE A 3 37.89 11.63 41.25
N GLN A 4 39.04 11.05 41.60
CA GLN A 4 39.35 9.61 41.50
C GLN A 4 38.51 8.79 42.49
N PHE A 5 38.23 7.51 42.23
CA PHE A 5 38.27 6.49 43.30
C PHE A 5 38.52 5.05 42.78
N LYS A 6 39.72 4.56 43.16
CA LYS A 6 40.13 3.21 43.63
C LYS A 6 39.48 1.92 43.09
N LYS A 7 40.38 1.03 42.63
CA LYS A 7 40.22 -0.43 42.46
C LYS A 7 39.69 -1.11 43.73
N LYS A 8 38.80 -2.10 43.54
CA LYS A 8 38.57 -3.19 44.51
C LYS A 8 38.45 -4.52 43.76
N LYS A 9 39.47 -5.37 43.87
CA LYS A 9 39.42 -6.79 43.50
C LYS A 9 38.49 -7.51 44.48
N LYS A 10 37.49 -8.21 43.95
CA LYS A 10 36.89 -9.40 44.59
C LYS A 10 36.64 -10.42 43.49
N GLY A 11 37.39 -11.51 43.52
CA GLY A 11 37.02 -12.71 42.79
C GLY A 11 35.84 -13.38 43.48
N LYS A 12 34.95 -13.97 42.69
CA LYS A 12 34.18 -15.16 43.06
C LYS A 12 33.87 -15.95 41.79
N ILE A 13 34.07 -17.25 41.97
CA ILE A 13 33.92 -18.39 41.06
C ILE A 13 32.46 -18.51 40.61
N LEU A 14 32.22 -18.88 39.35
CA LEU A 14 30.97 -19.52 38.92
C LEU A 14 31.20 -20.42 37.69
N ASP A 15 30.43 -21.50 37.71
CA ASP A 15 30.62 -22.80 37.09
C ASP A 15 30.82 -22.87 35.57
N LYS A 16 31.74 -23.77 35.18
CA LYS A 16 31.76 -24.41 33.87
C LYS A 16 30.69 -25.50 33.88
N ASN A 17 29.50 -25.22 33.35
CA ASN A 17 28.59 -26.20 32.72
C ASN A 17 27.37 -25.48 32.14
N SER A 18 27.42 -25.13 30.86
CA SER A 18 26.20 -25.01 30.06
C SER A 18 26.49 -25.40 28.61
N THR A 19 25.90 -26.51 28.20
CA THR A 19 25.78 -26.97 26.82
C THR A 19 25.01 -25.94 25.97
N PRO A 20 25.38 -25.71 24.71
CA PRO A 20 24.62 -24.81 23.84
C PRO A 20 23.28 -25.45 23.46
N LYS A 21 22.17 -24.82 23.88
CA LYS A 21 20.84 -25.16 23.39
C LYS A 21 20.77 -24.83 21.90
N LYS A 22 20.56 -25.86 21.07
CA LYS A 22 20.21 -25.72 19.66
C LYS A 22 18.92 -24.91 19.56
N ILE A 23 19.01 -23.70 19.00
CA ILE A 23 17.86 -22.85 18.66
C ILE A 23 17.20 -23.46 17.42
N ASN A 24 15.88 -23.68 17.52
CA ASN A 24 15.06 -24.41 16.56
C ASN A 24 14.72 -23.52 15.35
N TYR A 25 15.50 -23.67 14.28
CA TYR A 25 15.41 -22.92 13.01
C TYR A 25 14.14 -23.17 12.17
N GLN A 26 13.27 -24.10 12.58
CA GLN A 26 12.07 -24.46 11.80
C GLN A 26 10.84 -23.61 12.13
N ARG A 27 10.72 -23.11 13.37
CA ARG A 27 9.54 -22.35 13.81
C ARG A 27 9.46 -20.94 13.21
N ASP A 28 10.61 -20.30 12.99
CA ASP A 28 10.67 -18.95 12.42
C ASP A 28 10.32 -18.95 10.93
N LYS A 29 10.60 -20.05 10.21
CA LYS A 29 10.32 -20.17 8.78
C LYS A 29 8.82 -20.32 8.50
N GLU A 30 8.11 -21.07 9.34
CA GLU A 30 6.65 -21.24 9.25
C GLU A 30 5.90 -19.96 9.64
N MET A 31 6.34 -19.27 10.70
CA MET A 31 5.72 -18.00 11.15
C MET A 31 5.90 -16.87 10.11
N THR A 32 7.02 -16.84 9.39
CA THR A 32 7.26 -15.87 8.31
C THR A 32 6.37 -16.15 7.10
N SER A 33 6.20 -17.42 6.71
CA SER A 33 5.37 -17.82 5.56
C SER A 33 3.87 -17.53 5.72
N MET A 34 3.32 -17.72 6.94
CA MET A 34 1.91 -17.42 7.24
C MET A 34 1.63 -15.91 7.22
N SER A 35 2.63 -15.09 7.54
CA SER A 35 2.49 -13.62 7.52
C SER A 35 2.49 -13.04 6.11
N GLU A 36 3.27 -13.61 5.18
CA GLU A 36 3.35 -13.15 3.80
C GLU A 36 2.07 -13.41 2.98
N GLU A 37 1.39 -14.54 3.22
CA GLU A 37 0.11 -14.86 2.57
C GLU A 37 -1.02 -13.94 3.05
N ALA A 38 -1.08 -13.65 4.36
CA ALA A 38 -2.01 -12.70 4.94
C ALA A 38 -1.79 -11.27 4.40
N LEU A 39 -0.53 -10.84 4.28
CA LEU A 39 -0.17 -9.53 3.71
C LEU A 39 -0.54 -9.42 2.22
N LYS A 40 -0.48 -10.51 1.45
CA LYS A 40 -0.90 -10.54 0.04
C LYS A 40 -2.43 -10.43 -0.12
N GLU A 41 -3.20 -11.08 0.75
CA GLU A 41 -4.68 -10.98 0.73
C GLU A 41 -5.17 -9.63 1.27
N GLU A 42 -4.53 -9.06 2.29
CA GLU A 42 -4.78 -7.69 2.74
C GLU A 42 -4.44 -6.65 1.67
N ALA A 43 -3.31 -6.80 0.98
CA ALA A 43 -2.96 -5.93 -0.14
C ALA A 43 -3.95 -6.03 -1.30
N LYS A 44 -4.43 -7.24 -1.65
CA LYS A 44 -5.49 -7.40 -2.67
C LYS A 44 -6.82 -6.81 -2.23
N SER A 45 -7.21 -6.95 -0.97
CA SER A 45 -8.45 -6.37 -0.45
C SER A 45 -8.39 -4.85 -0.36
N GLU A 46 -7.25 -4.30 0.05
CA GLU A 46 -7.01 -2.86 0.07
C GLU A 46 -6.95 -2.27 -1.35
N LEU A 47 -6.34 -2.97 -2.32
CA LEU A 47 -6.41 -2.60 -3.75
C LEU A 47 -7.84 -2.66 -4.30
N LYS A 48 -8.66 -3.61 -3.83
CA LYS A 48 -10.08 -3.74 -4.20
C LYS A 48 -10.94 -2.63 -3.59
N LEU A 49 -10.56 -2.12 -2.42
CA LEU A 49 -11.18 -0.94 -1.80
C LEU A 49 -10.71 0.36 -2.46
N LEU A 50 -9.43 0.50 -2.80
CA LEU A 50 -8.93 1.66 -3.57
C LEU A 50 -9.52 1.71 -4.98
N SER A 51 -9.97 0.57 -5.51
CA SER A 51 -10.75 0.50 -6.75
C SER A 51 -12.17 1.08 -6.63
N LEU A 52 -12.61 1.52 -5.45
CA LEU A 52 -13.90 2.22 -5.23
C LEU A 52 -14.08 3.44 -6.12
N GLU A 53 -12.99 4.05 -6.61
CA GLU A 53 -13.07 5.23 -7.48
C GLU A 53 -13.70 4.92 -8.85
N HIS A 54 -13.71 3.66 -9.30
CA HIS A 54 -14.11 3.29 -10.67
C HIS A 54 -15.16 2.18 -10.78
N VAL A 55 -15.69 1.70 -9.66
CA VAL A 55 -16.72 0.65 -9.67
C VAL A 55 -17.97 1.08 -8.91
N CYS A 56 -19.11 0.53 -9.30
CA CYS A 56 -20.35 0.65 -8.55
C CYS A 56 -20.21 0.06 -7.14
N PHE A 57 -20.91 0.63 -6.17
CA PHE A 57 -20.78 0.29 -4.77
C PHE A 57 -21.57 -0.98 -4.42
N ASN A 58 -20.98 -1.85 -3.60
CA ASN A 58 -21.62 -3.10 -3.19
C ASN A 58 -22.99 -2.84 -2.52
N LYS A 59 -24.06 -3.41 -3.11
CA LYS A 59 -25.44 -3.21 -2.66
C LYS A 59 -25.65 -3.67 -1.22
N ASP A 60 -25.13 -4.83 -0.86
CA ASP A 60 -25.33 -5.42 0.47
C ASP A 60 -24.65 -4.60 1.57
N TRP A 61 -23.49 -4.02 1.28
CA TRP A 61 -22.78 -3.10 2.18
C TRP A 61 -23.57 -1.81 2.40
N VAL A 62 -24.08 -1.17 1.34
CA VAL A 62 -24.91 0.04 1.45
C VAL A 62 -26.23 -0.26 2.18
N LEU A 63 -26.83 -1.43 1.95
CA LEU A 63 -28.08 -1.86 2.59
C LEU A 63 -28.01 -1.99 4.11
N ARG A 64 -26.83 -2.10 4.70
CA ARG A 64 -26.69 -2.22 6.15
C ARG A 64 -27.22 -1.01 6.90
N LEU A 65 -27.13 0.18 6.30
CA LEU A 65 -27.49 1.45 6.93
C LEU A 65 -28.56 2.25 6.16
N ASN A 66 -29.07 1.71 5.04
CA ASN A 66 -30.11 2.38 4.24
C ASN A 66 -31.24 1.39 3.93
N PRO A 67 -32.51 1.81 4.02
CA PRO A 67 -33.63 0.96 3.65
C PRO A 67 -33.63 0.64 2.15
N ARG A 68 -34.15 -0.55 1.80
CA ARG A 68 -34.26 -1.01 0.39
C ARG A 68 -35.00 0.00 -0.50
N SER A 69 -36.11 0.54 0.00
CA SER A 69 -36.92 1.54 -0.72
C SER A 69 -36.14 2.80 -1.12
N GLN A 70 -35.10 3.18 -0.37
CA GLN A 70 -34.25 4.32 -0.72
C GLN A 70 -33.23 3.96 -1.80
N ILE A 71 -32.70 2.73 -1.79
CA ILE A 71 -31.56 2.35 -2.62
C ILE A 71 -31.94 1.69 -3.95
N ASP A 72 -33.15 1.14 -4.07
CA ASP A 72 -33.55 0.38 -5.26
C ASP A 72 -33.56 1.25 -6.53
N HIS A 73 -33.80 2.55 -6.38
CA HIS A 73 -33.71 3.54 -7.46
C HIS A 73 -32.28 3.91 -7.86
N PHE A 74 -31.26 3.39 -7.18
CA PHE A 74 -29.86 3.69 -7.46
C PHE A 74 -29.09 2.49 -8.03
N ILE A 75 -29.79 1.41 -8.37
CA ILE A 75 -29.15 0.19 -8.86
C ILE A 75 -28.71 0.36 -10.31
N CYS A 76 -27.45 0.09 -10.59
CA CYS A 76 -26.91 0.03 -11.94
C CYS A 76 -27.51 -1.16 -12.70
N LEU A 77 -28.09 -0.90 -13.87
CA LEU A 77 -28.69 -1.95 -14.72
C LEU A 77 -27.69 -3.00 -15.20
N ILE A 78 -26.41 -2.67 -15.31
CA ILE A 78 -25.36 -3.55 -15.84
C ILE A 78 -24.85 -4.50 -14.75
N CYS A 79 -24.28 -3.96 -13.67
CA CYS A 79 -23.63 -4.77 -12.63
C CYS A 79 -24.53 -5.10 -11.43
N LYS A 80 -25.75 -4.56 -11.37
CA LYS A 80 -26.75 -4.75 -10.31
C LYS A 80 -26.30 -4.29 -8.90
N GLN A 81 -25.24 -3.48 -8.84
CA GLN A 81 -24.74 -2.80 -7.64
C GLN A 81 -25.26 -1.36 -7.57
N ILE A 82 -24.99 -0.61 -6.50
CA ILE A 82 -25.36 0.82 -6.42
C ILE A 82 -24.49 1.61 -7.38
N ALA A 83 -25.11 2.33 -8.32
CA ALA A 83 -24.43 3.07 -9.37
C ALA A 83 -23.46 4.10 -8.77
N ASN A 84 -22.17 3.97 -9.09
CA ASN A 84 -21.18 5.02 -8.85
C ASN A 84 -21.19 5.95 -10.07
N SER A 85 -21.18 7.26 -9.82
CA SER A 85 -21.38 8.29 -10.85
C SER A 85 -22.54 7.95 -11.80
N PRO A 86 -23.78 7.85 -11.29
CA PRO A 86 -24.92 7.40 -12.08
C PRO A 86 -25.14 8.26 -13.34
N MET A 87 -25.38 7.55 -14.44
CA MET A 87 -25.77 8.03 -15.75
C MET A 87 -27.19 7.57 -16.03
N GLU A 88 -28.00 8.48 -16.56
CA GLU A 88 -29.36 8.20 -16.99
C GLU A 88 -29.36 7.83 -18.47
N ILE A 89 -30.07 6.75 -18.80
CA ILE A 89 -30.26 6.29 -20.16
C ILE A 89 -31.55 6.92 -20.70
N SER A 90 -31.41 7.73 -21.75
CA SER A 90 -32.54 8.31 -22.47
C SER A 90 -32.55 7.76 -23.89
N CYS A 91 -33.48 6.84 -24.15
CA CYS A 91 -33.72 6.32 -25.49
C CYS A 91 -35.22 6.41 -25.83
N PRO A 92 -35.59 6.84 -27.05
CA PRO A 92 -37.00 6.89 -27.47
C PRO A 92 -37.74 5.55 -27.31
N GLN A 93 -37.01 4.44 -27.46
CA GLN A 93 -37.52 3.08 -27.29
C GLN A 93 -37.97 2.77 -25.86
N HIS A 94 -37.53 3.54 -24.87
CA HIS A 94 -37.82 3.34 -23.45
C HIS A 94 -38.43 4.59 -22.80
N GLU A 95 -38.93 5.54 -23.58
CA GLU A 95 -39.50 6.81 -23.08
C GLU A 95 -40.79 6.58 -22.24
N GLN A 96 -41.49 5.48 -22.47
CA GLN A 96 -42.71 5.10 -21.75
C GLN A 96 -42.45 4.21 -20.52
N MET A 97 -41.19 3.92 -20.19
CA MET A 97 -40.89 3.21 -18.96
C MET A 97 -40.93 4.19 -17.80
N ASP A 98 -41.83 3.96 -16.83
CA ASP A 98 -41.94 4.75 -15.60
C ASP A 98 -40.73 4.58 -14.66
N GLU A 99 -39.81 3.67 -14.97
CA GLU A 99 -38.63 3.35 -14.16
C GLU A 99 -37.39 4.17 -14.58
N LEU A 100 -36.63 4.66 -13.59
CA LEU A 100 -35.37 5.35 -13.82
C LEU A 100 -34.30 4.36 -14.32
N LEU A 101 -33.89 4.52 -15.58
CA LEU A 101 -32.91 3.67 -16.22
C LEU A 101 -31.49 4.18 -15.93
N ILE A 102 -30.89 3.66 -14.86
CA ILE A 102 -29.61 4.15 -14.33
C ILE A 102 -28.49 3.13 -14.53
N VAL A 103 -27.32 3.62 -14.92
CA VAL A 103 -26.08 2.83 -15.01
C VAL A 103 -24.92 3.60 -14.37
N GLY A 104 -23.96 2.91 -13.79
CA GLY A 104 -22.70 3.56 -13.39
C GLY A 104 -21.91 3.98 -14.63
N GLU A 105 -21.28 5.15 -14.59
CA GLU A 105 -20.53 5.71 -15.72
C GLU A 105 -19.47 4.75 -16.26
N ASP A 106 -18.65 4.16 -15.38
CA ASP A 106 -17.60 3.22 -15.78
C ASP A 106 -18.18 1.90 -16.30
N CYS A 107 -19.26 1.40 -15.70
CA CYS A 107 -19.97 0.22 -16.22
C CYS A 107 -20.50 0.47 -17.63
N LEU A 108 -21.07 1.64 -17.88
CA LEU A 108 -21.56 2.03 -19.20
C LEU A 108 -20.40 2.12 -20.20
N ASN A 109 -19.32 2.81 -19.85
CA ASN A 109 -18.14 2.96 -20.71
C ASN A 109 -17.53 1.61 -21.09
N GLN A 110 -17.45 0.68 -20.14
CA GLN A 110 -17.00 -0.70 -20.39
C GLN A 110 -17.96 -1.42 -21.33
N TYR A 111 -19.26 -1.39 -21.02
CA TYR A 111 -20.27 -2.10 -21.80
C TYR A 111 -20.32 -1.64 -23.27
N LEU A 112 -20.30 -0.33 -23.50
CA LEU A 112 -20.36 0.23 -24.86
C LEU A 112 -19.15 -0.17 -25.72
N LYS A 113 -17.96 -0.27 -25.12
CA LYS A 113 -16.74 -0.75 -25.80
C LYS A 113 -16.89 -2.21 -26.25
N ASP A 114 -17.45 -3.05 -25.38
CA ASP A 114 -17.56 -4.49 -25.61
C ASP A 114 -18.76 -4.86 -26.51
N HIS A 115 -19.75 -3.97 -26.64
CA HIS A 115 -21.02 -4.24 -27.34
C HIS A 115 -21.32 -3.25 -28.47
N ASN A 116 -20.30 -2.69 -29.12
CA ASN A 116 -20.43 -1.83 -30.31
C ASN A 116 -21.42 -0.65 -30.12
N ASN A 117 -21.35 0.02 -28.95
CA ASN A 117 -22.25 1.10 -28.57
C ASN A 117 -23.75 0.73 -28.56
N SER A 118 -24.09 -0.55 -28.41
CA SER A 118 -25.47 -0.99 -28.22
C SER A 118 -26.00 -0.54 -26.86
N CYS A 119 -27.30 -0.26 -26.79
CA CYS A 119 -27.98 0.04 -25.53
C CYS A 119 -27.89 -1.14 -24.53
N PRO A 120 -27.66 -0.88 -23.22
CA PRO A 120 -27.65 -1.91 -22.17
C PRO A 120 -28.99 -2.60 -21.90
N ILE A 121 -30.09 -2.07 -22.43
CA ILE A 121 -31.46 -2.58 -22.19
C ILE A 121 -31.91 -3.49 -23.34
N ALA A 122 -31.66 -3.08 -24.59
CA ALA A 122 -32.09 -3.78 -25.79
C ALA A 122 -31.13 -3.48 -26.97
N PRO A 123 -31.06 -4.34 -28.00
CA PRO A 123 -30.12 -4.16 -29.11
C PRO A 123 -30.60 -3.05 -30.07
N HIS A 124 -30.21 -1.82 -29.77
CA HIS A 124 -30.36 -0.68 -30.66
C HIS A 124 -29.23 0.34 -30.43
N ALA A 125 -28.97 1.17 -31.43
CA ALA A 125 -27.95 2.21 -31.40
C ALA A 125 -28.55 3.58 -31.04
N ASN A 126 -27.68 4.59 -30.93
CA ASN A 126 -28.02 6.02 -30.81
C ASN A 126 -28.79 6.40 -29.53
N CYS A 127 -28.58 5.69 -28.43
CA CYS A 127 -29.04 6.15 -27.11
C CYS A 127 -28.31 7.40 -26.65
N LYS A 128 -29.01 8.23 -25.89
CA LYS A 128 -28.43 9.37 -25.20
C LYS A 128 -28.17 8.99 -23.74
N TYR A 129 -27.02 9.42 -23.25
CA TYR A 129 -26.61 9.20 -21.86
C TYR A 129 -26.32 10.56 -21.24
N SER A 130 -26.91 10.83 -20.08
CA SER A 130 -26.73 12.12 -19.41
C SER A 130 -26.33 11.91 -17.95
N ARG A 131 -25.43 12.79 -17.47
CA ARG A 131 -25.10 12.85 -16.05
C ARG A 131 -26.25 13.51 -15.31
N ASN A 132 -26.89 12.78 -14.39
CA ASN A 132 -27.91 13.34 -13.53
C ASN A 132 -27.28 13.83 -12.22
N ARG A 133 -26.97 15.12 -12.14
CA ARG A 133 -26.31 15.73 -10.95
C ARG A 133 -27.15 15.62 -9.67
N ALA A 134 -28.48 15.62 -9.79
CA ALA A 134 -29.36 15.46 -8.63
C ALA A 134 -29.25 14.04 -8.08
N LEU A 135 -29.31 13.04 -8.96
CA LEU A 135 -29.13 11.64 -8.61
C LEU A 135 -27.74 11.36 -8.01
N GLN A 136 -26.69 11.95 -8.57
CA GLN A 136 -25.32 11.85 -8.01
C GLN A 136 -25.25 12.37 -6.58
N ARG A 137 -25.94 13.47 -6.26
CA ARG A 137 -26.01 13.99 -4.88
C ARG A 137 -26.76 13.04 -3.95
N LEU A 138 -27.89 12.49 -4.41
CA LEU A 138 -28.69 11.54 -3.63
C LEU A 138 -27.89 10.26 -3.31
N VAL A 139 -27.19 9.69 -4.29
CA VAL A 139 -26.28 8.56 -4.07
C VAL A 139 -25.17 8.96 -3.11
N GLY A 140 -24.57 10.14 -3.29
CA GLY A 140 -23.51 10.65 -2.42
C GLY A 140 -23.96 10.92 -0.97
N ASP A 141 -25.25 11.13 -0.72
CA ASP A 141 -25.84 11.34 0.59
C ASP A 141 -26.28 10.04 1.30
N LEU A 142 -26.18 8.88 0.64
CA LEU A 142 -26.39 7.58 1.27
C LEU A 142 -25.46 7.42 2.48
N THR A 143 -25.98 6.89 3.58
CA THR A 143 -25.19 6.68 4.80
C THR A 143 -24.44 5.35 4.71
N VAL A 144 -23.13 5.35 4.90
CA VAL A 144 -22.32 4.12 4.83
C VAL A 144 -21.38 4.02 6.01
N MET A 145 -21.04 2.78 6.36
CA MET A 145 -19.99 2.47 7.32
C MET A 145 -18.66 2.28 6.61
N CYS A 146 -17.55 2.39 7.34
CA CYS A 146 -16.24 2.10 6.78
C CYS A 146 -16.19 0.68 6.17
N PRO A 147 -15.84 0.53 4.88
CA PRO A 147 -15.79 -0.79 4.26
C PRO A 147 -14.68 -1.66 4.88
N ARG A 148 -13.58 -1.07 5.39
CA ARG A 148 -12.55 -1.79 6.16
C ARG A 148 -13.12 -2.42 7.44
N GLN A 149 -14.09 -1.77 8.09
CA GLN A 149 -14.79 -2.32 9.26
C GLN A 149 -15.73 -3.47 8.85
N CYS A 150 -16.42 -3.34 7.72
CA CYS A 150 -17.31 -4.41 7.21
C CYS A 150 -16.55 -5.71 6.90
N MET A 151 -15.30 -5.61 6.42
CA MET A 151 -14.46 -6.78 6.13
C MET A 151 -13.98 -7.48 7.41
N GLN A 152 -13.75 -6.74 8.49
CA GLN A 152 -13.34 -7.30 9.79
C GLN A 152 -14.50 -7.97 10.55
N GLY A 153 -15.74 -7.50 10.35
CA GLY A 153 -16.94 -7.99 11.04
C GLY A 153 -17.40 -9.41 10.65
N GLY A 154 -16.74 -10.09 9.72
CA GLY A 154 -17.05 -11.48 9.34
C GLY A 154 -16.52 -12.54 10.31
N GLN A 155 -15.69 -12.17 11.30
CA GLN A 155 -15.06 -13.12 12.24
C GLN A 155 -15.56 -13.01 13.69
N GLN A 156 -16.53 -12.13 13.98
CA GLN A 156 -17.09 -12.00 15.33
C GLN A 156 -18.59 -12.29 15.30
N THR A 157 -18.94 -13.57 15.30
CA THR A 157 -20.26 -14.03 15.74
C THR A 157 -20.05 -14.96 16.94
N GLY A 158 -20.53 -14.53 18.11
CA GLY A 158 -20.75 -15.37 19.28
C GLY A 158 -19.73 -15.23 20.39
N ASN A 159 -19.91 -14.22 21.24
CA ASN A 159 -20.05 -14.37 22.69
C ASN A 159 -19.81 -13.01 23.37
N GLU A 160 -20.89 -12.24 23.52
CA GLU A 160 -21.00 -11.28 24.61
C GLU A 160 -21.02 -12.09 25.91
N THR A 161 -19.84 -12.29 26.49
CA THR A 161 -19.74 -12.65 27.89
C THR A 161 -19.20 -11.42 28.58
N GLU A 162 -20.08 -10.76 29.33
CA GLU A 162 -19.72 -9.71 30.28
C GLU A 162 -18.69 -10.30 31.26
N GLY A 163 -17.43 -9.93 31.05
CA GLY A 163 -16.31 -10.31 31.87
C GLY A 163 -15.24 -9.27 31.67
N GLU A 164 -15.08 -8.42 32.68
CA GLU A 164 -14.00 -7.44 32.82
C GLU A 164 -12.64 -8.15 32.71
N SER A 165 -12.17 -8.28 31.49
CA SER A 165 -10.80 -8.64 31.17
C SER A 165 -10.34 -7.55 30.22
N GLU A 166 -9.25 -6.86 30.57
CA GLU A 166 -8.55 -5.88 29.74
C GLU A 166 -8.06 -6.54 28.45
N THR A 167 -8.97 -6.79 27.52
CA THR A 167 -8.68 -7.30 26.19
C THR A 167 -8.08 -6.16 25.41
N SER A 168 -6.77 -6.26 25.17
CA SER A 168 -5.97 -5.46 24.23
C SER A 168 -6.83 -4.77 23.18
N GLY A 169 -6.87 -3.44 23.24
CA GLY A 169 -7.80 -2.60 22.49
C GLY A 169 -7.83 -2.94 21.01
N ILE A 170 -8.88 -3.66 20.58
CA ILE A 170 -9.15 -3.90 19.17
C ILE A 170 -9.36 -2.54 18.53
N ILE A 171 -8.43 -2.12 17.68
CA ILE A 171 -8.53 -0.87 16.92
C ILE A 171 -9.78 -1.00 16.05
N ARG A 172 -10.79 -0.19 16.34
CA ARG A 172 -12.04 -0.16 15.57
C ARG A 172 -12.09 1.15 14.79
N CYS A 173 -12.51 1.06 13.53
CA CYS A 173 -13.09 2.22 12.87
C CYS A 173 -14.57 2.29 13.22
N ASN A 174 -15.03 3.49 13.49
CA ASN A 174 -16.39 3.85 13.87
C ASN A 174 -16.97 4.90 12.90
N PHE A 175 -16.39 4.99 11.70
CA PHE A 175 -16.91 5.87 10.66
C PHE A 175 -18.27 5.37 10.19
N GLN A 176 -19.24 6.25 10.33
CA GLN A 176 -20.57 6.17 9.77
C GLN A 176 -20.90 7.58 9.26
N GLY A 177 -20.93 7.74 7.94
CA GLY A 177 -21.01 9.05 7.30
C GLY A 177 -21.58 8.95 5.90
N LYS A 178 -21.56 10.05 5.15
CA LYS A 178 -22.10 10.07 3.79
C LYS A 178 -21.14 9.38 2.82
N LEU A 179 -21.68 8.71 1.81
CA LEU A 179 -20.88 8.01 0.80
C LEU A 179 -19.87 8.92 0.10
N LYS A 180 -20.22 10.19 -0.14
CA LYS A 180 -19.31 11.19 -0.72
C LYS A 180 -18.12 11.57 0.18
N GLU A 181 -18.21 11.34 1.48
CA GLU A 181 -17.14 11.62 2.46
C GLU A 181 -16.21 10.41 2.63
N LEU A 182 -16.59 9.26 2.06
CA LEU A 182 -15.89 8.00 2.30
C LEU A 182 -14.45 8.01 1.78
N ASN A 183 -14.19 8.59 0.60
CA ASN A 183 -12.85 8.56 0.03
C ASN A 183 -11.86 9.37 0.88
N ASP A 184 -12.31 10.52 1.38
CA ASP A 184 -11.55 11.36 2.31
C ASP A 184 -11.24 10.59 3.60
N HIS A 185 -12.26 9.96 4.18
CA HIS A 185 -12.07 9.09 5.35
C HIS A 185 -11.05 7.96 5.09
N LEU A 186 -11.19 7.19 4.01
CA LEU A 186 -10.31 6.06 3.70
C LEU A 186 -8.85 6.49 3.47
N SER A 187 -8.67 7.69 2.92
CA SER A 187 -7.38 8.27 2.59
C SER A 187 -6.70 8.92 3.79
N ASN A 188 -7.44 9.61 4.65
CA ASN A 188 -6.86 10.53 5.63
C ASN A 188 -7.12 10.12 7.08
N ASP A 189 -8.34 9.66 7.40
CA ASP A 189 -8.80 9.57 8.79
C ASP A 189 -9.01 8.14 9.29
N CYS A 190 -9.01 7.16 8.40
CA CYS A 190 -9.35 5.79 8.77
C CYS A 190 -8.31 5.16 9.69
N SER A 191 -8.69 4.88 10.94
CA SER A 191 -7.85 4.19 11.93
C SER A 191 -7.42 2.78 11.51
N LEU A 192 -8.18 2.16 10.60
CA LEU A 192 -7.88 0.85 10.01
C LEU A 192 -6.97 0.92 8.78
N LYS A 193 -6.54 2.13 8.37
CA LYS A 193 -5.58 2.29 7.28
C LYS A 193 -4.26 1.65 7.66
N ALA A 194 -3.79 0.73 6.82
CA ALA A 194 -2.44 0.21 6.91
C ALA A 194 -1.46 1.30 6.42
N ILE A 195 -0.38 1.49 7.15
CA ILE A 195 0.73 2.35 6.79
C ILE A 195 1.98 1.51 6.61
N ASP A 196 2.77 1.86 5.60
CA ASP A 196 4.06 1.22 5.38
C ASP A 196 5.02 1.53 6.54
N CYS A 197 5.87 0.56 6.90
CA CYS A 197 6.96 0.79 7.83
C CYS A 197 7.89 1.90 7.34
N TRP A 198 8.40 2.74 8.25
CA TRP A 198 9.36 3.81 7.94
C TRP A 198 10.66 3.29 7.31
N PHE A 199 10.99 2.02 7.52
CA PHE A 199 12.16 1.37 6.94
C PHE A 199 11.91 0.72 5.57
N LYS A 200 10.75 0.97 4.94
CA LYS A 200 10.45 0.47 3.58
C LYS A 200 11.47 0.85 2.51
N PRO A 201 12.03 2.07 2.48
CA PRO A 201 13.11 2.41 1.54
C PRO A 201 14.37 1.54 1.69
N PHE A 202 14.56 0.91 2.85
CA PHE A 202 15.67 0.02 3.14
C PHE A 202 15.32 -1.46 2.91
N GLY A 203 14.06 -1.77 2.58
CA GLY A 203 13.56 -3.10 2.22
C GLY A 203 12.60 -3.74 3.23
N CYS A 204 12.19 -3.03 4.28
CA CYS A 204 11.17 -3.55 5.21
C CYS A 204 9.77 -3.44 4.56
N ASN A 205 9.19 -4.57 4.16
CA ASN A 205 7.88 -4.61 3.49
C ASN A 205 6.69 -4.69 4.46
N GLN A 206 6.93 -4.56 5.77
CA GLN A 206 5.86 -4.64 6.76
C GLN A 206 4.89 -3.47 6.59
N ARG A 207 3.60 -3.78 6.58
CA ARG A 207 2.51 -2.82 6.75
C ARG A 207 1.89 -3.01 8.12
N CYS A 208 1.61 -1.91 8.80
CA CYS A 208 1.06 -1.90 10.15
C CYS A 208 -0.13 -0.96 10.23
N SER A 209 -1.05 -1.18 11.17
CA SER A 209 -1.96 -0.10 11.56
C SER A 209 -1.16 1.06 12.18
N LYS A 210 -1.73 2.27 12.15
CA LYS A 210 -1.09 3.45 12.75
C LYS A 210 -0.69 3.24 14.23
N HIS A 211 -1.49 2.48 14.98
CA HIS A 211 -1.25 2.21 16.40
C HIS A 211 -0.15 1.16 16.61
N ASN A 212 -0.09 0.13 15.77
CA ASN A 212 0.88 -0.96 15.90
C ASN A 212 2.25 -0.61 15.28
N LEU A 213 2.36 0.52 14.58
CA LEU A 213 3.61 0.92 13.95
C LEU A 213 4.72 1.08 15.00
N ASN A 214 4.46 1.73 16.13
CA ASN A 214 5.47 1.92 17.17
C ASN A 214 5.95 0.58 17.73
N ASP A 215 5.04 -0.34 18.03
CA ASP A 215 5.37 -1.67 18.54
C ASP A 215 6.19 -2.47 17.53
N HIS A 216 5.83 -2.41 16.24
CA HIS A 216 6.63 -2.98 15.17
C HIS A 216 8.03 -2.35 15.11
N LEU A 217 8.14 -1.02 15.15
CA LEU A 217 9.43 -0.31 15.11
C LEU A 217 10.33 -0.69 16.29
N ILE A 218 9.77 -0.82 17.49
CA ILE A 218 10.49 -1.19 18.71
C ILE A 218 10.92 -2.66 18.66
N SER A 219 9.98 -3.58 18.39
CA SER A 219 10.25 -5.02 18.34
C SER A 219 11.21 -5.41 17.21
N SER A 220 11.17 -4.69 16.09
CA SER A 220 11.99 -4.95 14.90
C SER A 220 13.21 -4.04 14.79
N MET A 221 13.53 -3.26 15.84
CA MET A 221 14.60 -2.25 15.80
C MET A 221 15.96 -2.85 15.38
N LYS A 222 16.31 -4.02 15.91
CA LYS A 222 17.57 -4.69 15.54
C LYS A 222 17.60 -5.04 14.06
N PHE A 223 16.52 -5.61 13.54
CA PHE A 223 16.39 -5.94 12.12
C PHE A 223 16.52 -4.68 11.26
N HIS A 224 15.79 -3.60 11.60
CA HIS A 224 15.88 -2.32 10.91
C HIS A 224 17.30 -1.74 10.91
N PHE A 225 17.99 -1.81 12.05
CA PHE A 225 19.36 -1.34 12.18
C PHE A 225 20.35 -2.17 11.34
N ASP A 226 20.18 -3.49 11.32
CA ASP A 226 21.01 -4.40 10.51
C ASP A 226 20.83 -4.11 9.00
N MET A 227 19.60 -3.83 8.55
CA MET A 227 19.34 -3.43 7.15
C MET A 227 20.04 -2.13 6.77
N VAL A 228 19.93 -1.09 7.63
CA VAL A 228 20.60 0.19 7.41
C VAL A 228 22.12 0.02 7.36
N ASN A 229 22.68 -0.79 8.27
CA ASN A 229 24.12 -1.07 8.28
C ASN A 229 24.57 -1.83 7.04
N GLN A 230 23.80 -2.81 6.58
CA GLN A 230 24.12 -3.54 5.36
C GLN A 230 24.15 -2.60 4.14
N LEU A 231 23.17 -1.71 4.02
CA LEU A 231 23.16 -0.69 2.97
C LEU A 231 24.36 0.23 3.10
N PHE A 232 24.67 0.71 4.30
CA PHE A 232 25.81 1.59 4.55
C PHE A 232 27.14 0.91 4.18
N GLN A 233 27.34 -0.35 4.55
CA GLN A 233 28.54 -1.11 4.19
C GLN A 233 28.65 -1.29 2.68
N SER A 234 27.56 -1.62 2.00
CA SER A 234 27.52 -1.72 0.54
C SER A 234 27.87 -0.39 -0.13
N MET A 235 27.33 0.72 0.37
CA MET A 235 27.67 2.06 -0.11
C MET A 235 29.15 2.39 0.12
N GLN A 236 29.70 2.07 1.30
CA GLN A 236 31.10 2.31 1.61
C GLN A 236 32.04 1.51 0.69
N GLN A 237 31.73 0.23 0.44
CA GLN A 237 32.46 -0.61 -0.51
C GLN A 237 32.41 -0.02 -1.93
N THR A 238 31.24 0.41 -2.38
CA THR A 238 31.04 1.03 -3.69
C THR A 238 31.89 2.30 -3.84
N ILE A 239 31.86 3.18 -2.83
CA ILE A 239 32.65 4.42 -2.82
C ILE A 239 34.16 4.11 -2.83
N GLN A 240 34.60 3.08 -2.09
CA GLN A 240 36.01 2.67 -2.08
C GLN A 240 36.46 2.12 -3.44
N SER A 241 35.63 1.28 -4.09
CA SER A 241 35.92 0.78 -5.45
C SER A 241 36.05 1.93 -6.44
N GLN A 242 35.07 2.83 -6.45
CA GLN A 242 35.06 3.99 -7.35
C GLN A 242 36.26 4.91 -7.13
N ARG A 243 36.69 5.10 -5.87
CA ARG A 243 37.93 5.86 -5.57
C ARG A 243 39.18 5.14 -6.10
N GLY A 244 39.23 3.82 -5.99
CA GLY A 244 40.32 3.01 -6.55
C GLY A 244 40.43 3.17 -8.06
N GLU A 245 39.31 2.99 -8.77
CA GLU A 245 39.20 3.16 -10.22
C GLU A 245 39.59 4.59 -10.65
N SER A 246 39.10 5.61 -9.95
CA SER A 246 39.43 7.01 -10.22
C SER A 246 40.94 7.30 -10.07
N ASN A 247 41.57 6.75 -9.03
CA ASN A 247 43.01 6.89 -8.81
C ASN A 247 43.83 6.19 -9.90
N GLN A 248 43.39 5.00 -10.33
CA GLN A 248 44.03 4.25 -11.40
C GLN A 248 43.96 5.02 -12.73
N LEU A 249 42.77 5.48 -13.13
CA LEU A 249 42.58 6.30 -14.33
C LEU A 249 43.43 7.57 -14.30
N LYS A 250 43.54 8.21 -13.13
CA LYS A 250 44.40 9.41 -12.96
C LYS A 250 45.88 9.10 -13.18
N SER A 251 46.35 7.92 -12.77
CA SER A 251 47.73 7.48 -13.01
C SER A 251 47.97 7.22 -14.51
N GLU A 252 47.06 6.51 -15.17
CA GLU A 252 47.13 6.22 -16.60
C GLU A 252 47.15 7.50 -17.44
N ILE A 253 46.28 8.47 -17.14
CA ILE A 253 46.27 9.79 -17.78
C ILE A 253 47.64 10.49 -17.63
N ASN A 254 48.27 10.42 -16.46
CA ASN A 254 49.57 11.03 -16.24
C ASN A 254 50.70 10.32 -17.00
N GLN A 255 50.67 8.99 -17.06
CA GLN A 255 51.65 8.21 -17.84
C GLN A 255 51.55 8.52 -19.34
N LEU A 256 50.34 8.53 -19.89
CA LEU A 256 50.10 8.89 -21.30
C LEU A 256 50.59 10.32 -21.59
N ARG A 257 50.33 11.27 -20.70
CA ARG A 257 50.86 12.65 -20.82
C ARG A 257 52.39 12.69 -20.87
N LEU A 258 53.08 11.89 -20.06
CA LEU A 258 54.54 11.80 -20.08
C LEU A 258 55.05 11.17 -21.38
N GLN A 259 54.40 10.10 -21.86
CA GLN A 259 54.75 9.47 -23.13
C GLN A 259 54.57 10.44 -24.31
N MET A 260 53.45 11.18 -24.37
CA MET A 260 53.24 12.21 -25.40
C MET A 260 54.32 13.29 -25.38
N LYS A 261 54.72 13.77 -24.19
CA LYS A 261 55.82 14.74 -24.07
C LYS A 261 57.15 14.19 -24.58
N LYS A 262 57.45 12.91 -24.32
CA LYS A 262 58.68 12.27 -24.83
C LYS A 262 58.65 12.13 -26.34
N MET A 263 57.54 11.66 -26.91
CA MET A 263 57.39 11.53 -28.37
C MET A 263 57.52 12.87 -29.09
N SER A 264 56.86 13.92 -28.59
CA SER A 264 56.97 15.27 -29.16
C SER A 264 58.42 15.78 -29.18
N LYS A 265 59.20 15.54 -28.12
CA LYS A 265 60.63 15.91 -28.08
C LYS A 265 61.47 15.14 -29.09
N MET A 266 61.23 13.83 -29.24
CA MET A 266 61.94 13.02 -30.24
C MET A 266 61.64 13.49 -31.67
N GLN A 267 60.39 13.86 -31.95
CA GLN A 267 59.97 14.36 -33.27
C GLN A 267 60.63 15.69 -33.65
N ILE A 268 60.85 16.59 -32.68
CA ILE A 268 61.58 17.84 -32.89
C ILE A 268 63.06 17.54 -33.22
N GLN A 269 63.68 16.60 -32.50
CA GLN A 269 65.07 16.21 -32.76
C GLN A 269 65.27 15.55 -34.13
N THR A 270 64.35 14.69 -34.57
CA THR A 270 64.43 14.05 -35.89
C THR A 270 64.21 15.01 -37.05
N ASN A 271 63.50 16.12 -36.84
CA ASN A 271 63.27 17.15 -37.86
C ASN A 271 64.39 18.21 -37.91
N SER A 272 65.34 18.22 -36.97
CA SER A 272 66.52 19.11 -36.98
C SER A 272 67.79 18.44 -37.51
N THR A 273 67.76 17.13 -37.77
CA THR A 273 68.89 16.34 -38.29
C THR A 273 68.71 15.88 -39.74
N ASN A 274 67.58 16.19 -40.36
CA ASN A 274 67.32 16.07 -41.81
C ASN A 274 67.21 17.47 -42.41
#